data_AF-A0A966P7X9-F1
#
_entry.id   AF-A0A966P7X9-F1
#
_cell.length_a   1.000
_cell.length_b   1.000
_cell.length_c   1.000
_cell.angle_alpha   90.00
_cell.angle_beta   90.00
_cell.angle_gamma   90.00
#
_symmetry.space_group_name_H-M   'P 1'
#
loop_
_entity.id
_entity.type
_entity.pdbx_description
1 polymer ?
#
loop_
_entity_poly.entity_id
_entity_poly.type
_entity_poly.pdbx_seq_one_letter_code
_entity_poly.pdbx_strand_id
1 'polypeptide(L)' 'YKANLEKLASGDVIKVAEVVRDLFRRDLDRGLSAGEKRMLAKARAILISELALAENTDESKAESILDEVLAS' A
#
# COMPACT_ATOMS: atom_id res chain seq x y z
N TYR A 1 -12.70 -2.52 -6.68
CA TYR A 1 -12.18 -3.91 -6.60
C TYR A 1 -11.49 -4.36 -7.88
N LYS A 2 -12.17 -4.54 -9.03
CA LYS A 2 -11.52 -4.97 -10.30
C LYS A 2 -10.37 -4.07 -10.76
N ALA A 3 -10.57 -2.75 -10.77
CA ALA A 3 -9.52 -1.80 -11.16
C ALA A 3 -8.28 -1.86 -10.25
N ASN A 4 -8.45 -2.06 -8.95
CA ASN A 4 -7.32 -2.16 -8.01
C ASN A 4 -6.54 -3.47 -8.18
N LEU A 5 -7.22 -4.55 -8.56
CA LEU A 5 -6.56 -5.82 -8.89
C LEU A 5 -5.71 -5.71 -10.16
N GLU A 6 -6.21 -5.03 -11.20
CA GLU A 6 -5.44 -4.76 -12.42
C GLU A 6 -4.24 -3.86 -12.15
N LYS A 7 -4.41 -2.83 -11.30
CA LYS A 7 -3.32 -1.98 -10.83
C LYS A 7 -2.24 -2.77 -10.08
N LEU A 8 -2.63 -3.65 -9.15
CA LEU A 8 -1.71 -4.54 -8.43
C LEU A 8 -1.02 -5.56 -9.35
N ALA A 9 -1.71 -6.07 -10.37
CA ALA A 9 -1.15 -7.00 -11.34
C ALA A 9 -0.19 -6.34 -12.33
N SER A 10 -0.26 -5.01 -12.50
CA SER A 10 0.59 -4.27 -13.44
C SER A 10 2.06 -4.14 -13.00
N GLY A 11 2.36 -4.36 -11.71
CA GLY A 11 3.72 -4.20 -11.18
C GLY A 11 4.22 -2.75 -11.12
N ASP A 12 3.39 -1.77 -11.47
CA ASP A 12 3.73 -0.36 -11.42
C ASP A 12 3.62 0.16 -9.98
N VAL A 13 4.77 0.50 -9.38
CA VAL A 13 4.88 0.99 -8.00
C VAL A 13 3.99 2.21 -7.74
N ILE A 14 3.80 3.09 -8.73
CA ILE A 14 2.96 4.28 -8.59
C ILE A 14 1.50 3.87 -8.45
N LYS A 15 1.04 2.90 -9.24
CA LYS A 15 -0.33 2.38 -9.15
C LYS A 15 -0.56 1.61 -7.85
N VAL A 16 0.44 0.90 -7.35
CA VAL A 16 0.37 0.24 -6.03
C VAL A 16 0.22 1.29 -4.93
N ALA A 17 1.02 2.36 -4.97
CA ALA A 17 0.94 3.47 -4.02
C ALA A 17 -0.44 4.16 -4.03
N GLU A 18 -1.04 4.37 -5.21
CA GLU A 18 -2.41 4.87 -5.31
C GLU A 18 -3.41 3.96 -4.59
N VAL A 19 -3.32 2.64 -4.78
CA VAL A 19 -4.23 1.67 -4.14
C VAL A 19 -4.06 1.69 -2.62
N VAL A 20 -2.82 1.76 -2.11
CA VAL A 20 -2.55 1.87 -0.67
C VAL A 20 -3.17 3.14 -0.11
N ARG A 21 -2.90 4.30 -0.71
CA ARG A 21 -3.41 5.60 -0.27
C ARG A 21 -4.94 5.62 -0.25
N ASP A 22 -5.58 5.17 -1.32
CA ASP A 22 -7.03 5.23 -1.47
C ASP A 22 -7.73 4.29 -0.48
N LEU A 23 -7.20 3.07 -0.27
CA LEU A 23 -7.75 2.12 0.70
C LEU A 23 -7.48 2.56 2.15
N PHE A 24 -6.31 3.12 2.45
CA PHE A 24 -5.97 3.60 3.79
C PHE A 24 -6.89 4.75 4.21
N ARG A 25 -7.09 5.75 3.35
CA ARG A 25 -8.04 6.85 3.59
C ARG A 25 -9.46 6.35 3.78
N ARG A 26 -9.87 5.34 3.01
CA ARG A 26 -11.20 4.75 3.11
C ARG A 26 -11.39 3.96 4.40
N ASP A 27 -10.35 3.30 4.91
CA ASP A 27 -10.39 2.63 6.21
C ASP A 27 -10.60 3.63 7.35
N LEU A 28 -9.93 4.78 7.31
CA LEU A 28 -10.08 5.86 8.29
C LEU A 28 -11.48 6.51 8.27
N ASP A 29 -12.08 6.67 7.10
CA ASP A 29 -13.37 7.36 6.96
C ASP A 29 -14.58 6.44 7.25
N ARG A 30 -14.62 5.27 6.61
CA ARG A 30 -15.81 4.40 6.60
C ARG A 30 -15.53 2.93 6.95
N GLY A 31 -14.26 2.56 7.15
CA GLY A 31 -13.82 1.19 7.32
C GLY A 31 -13.80 0.40 6.01
N LEU A 32 -12.97 -0.65 5.99
CA LEU A 32 -12.83 -1.56 4.85
C LEU A 32 -13.57 -2.88 5.05
N SER A 33 -14.09 -3.44 3.95
CA SER A 33 -14.54 -4.84 3.91
C SER A 33 -13.38 -5.81 4.07
N ALA A 34 -13.67 -7.08 4.42
CA ALA A 34 -12.63 -8.11 4.57
C ALA A 34 -11.77 -8.31 3.30
N GLY A 35 -12.37 -8.15 2.12
CA GLY A 35 -11.64 -8.23 0.85
C GLY A 35 -10.73 -7.03 0.61
N GLU A 36 -11.18 -5.83 0.96
CA GLU A 36 -10.39 -4.60 0.84
C GLU A 36 -9.25 -4.56 1.87
N LYS A 37 -9.47 -5.04 3.10
CA LYS A 37 -8.39 -5.18 4.10
C LYS A 37 -7.27 -6.08 3.61
N ARG A 38 -7.61 -7.23 3.02
CA ARG A 38 -6.63 -8.13 2.40
C ARG A 38 -5.90 -7.47 1.24
N MET A 39 -6.62 -6.68 0.43
CA MET A 39 -6.02 -5.94 -0.68
C MET A 39 -5.06 -4.86 -0.20
N LEU A 40 -5.43 -4.09 0.83
CA LEU A 40 -4.57 -3.08 1.45
C LEU A 40 -3.31 -3.73 2.04
N ALA A 41 -3.45 -4.83 2.78
CA ALA A 41 -2.31 -5.56 3.33
C ALA A 41 -1.34 -6.03 2.25
N LYS A 42 -1.87 -6.59 1.14
CA LYS A 42 -1.05 -7.01 0.00
C LYS A 42 -0.37 -5.84 -0.69
N ALA A 43 -1.07 -4.72 -0.88
CA ALA A 43 -0.54 -3.52 -1.51
C ALA A 43 0.56 -2.86 -0.65
N ARG A 44 0.37 -2.80 0.69
CA ARG A 44 1.40 -2.32 1.63
C ARG A 44 2.65 -3.18 1.56
N ALA A 45 2.52 -4.51 1.60
CA ALA A 45 3.68 -5.41 1.53
C ALA A 45 4.51 -5.18 0.26
N ILE A 46 3.87 -5.08 -0.91
CA ILE A 46 4.56 -4.79 -2.18
C ILE A 46 5.28 -3.44 -2.10
N LEU A 47 4.58 -2.39 -1.64
CA LEU A 47 5.14 -1.05 -1.57
C LEU A 47 6.33 -0.96 -0.59
N ILE A 48 6.25 -1.65 0.55
CA ILE A 48 7.34 -1.73 1.54
C ILE A 48 8.56 -2.42 0.94
N SER A 49 8.39 -3.54 0.24
CA SER A 49 9.52 -4.23 -0.38
C SER A 49 10.17 -3.38 -1.49
N GLU A 50 9.39 -2.67 -2.30
CA GLU A 50 9.93 -1.74 -3.31
C GLU A 50 10.66 -0.56 -2.66
N LEU A 51 10.11 0.01 -1.59
CA LEU A 51 10.73 1.13 -0.87
C LEU A 51 12.02 0.71 -0.17
N ALA A 52 12.03 -0.49 0.43
CA ALA A 52 13.21 -1.09 1.05
C ALA A 52 14.34 -1.29 0.03
N LEU A 53 14.02 -1.78 -1.17
CA LEU A 53 14.97 -1.93 -2.27
C LEU A 53 15.47 -0.57 -2.79
N ALA A 54 14.59 0.41 -2.95
CA ALA A 54 14.93 1.74 -3.47
C ALA A 54 15.83 2.55 -2.51
N GLU A 55 15.53 2.51 -1.22
CA GLU A 55 16.27 3.23 -0.16
C GLU A 55 17.43 2.40 0.42
N ASN A 56 17.64 1.17 -0.08
CA ASN A 56 18.62 0.21 0.42
C ASN A 56 18.56 0.06 1.95
N THR A 57 17.34 -0.11 2.46
CA THR A 57 17.02 -0.16 3.88
C THR A 57 16.22 -1.43 4.21
N ASP A 58 16.12 -1.77 5.48
CA ASP A 58 15.31 -2.90 5.93
C ASP A 58 13.81 -2.61 5.80
N GLU A 59 13.01 -3.67 5.59
CA GLU A 59 11.55 -3.59 5.48
C GLU A 59 10.91 -2.89 6.70
N SER A 60 11.45 -3.06 7.91
CA SER A 60 10.93 -2.39 9.11
C SER A 60 11.09 -0.86 9.08
N LYS A 61 12.20 -0.37 8.51
CA LYS A 61 12.41 1.07 8.32
C LYS A 61 11.52 1.60 7.20
N ALA A 62 11.41 0.86 6.10
CA ALA A 62 10.51 1.21 5.01
C ALA A 62 9.04 1.26 5.46
N GLU A 63 8.62 0.33 6.32
CA GLU A 63 7.29 0.34 6.93
C GLU A 63 7.07 1.59 7.80
N SER A 64 8.06 1.95 8.62
CA SER A 64 7.99 3.16 9.46
C SER A 64 7.85 4.43 8.60
N ILE A 65 8.63 4.55 7.53
CA ILE A 65 8.53 5.67 6.57
C ILE A 65 7.15 5.70 5.92
N LEU A 66 6.64 4.54 5.50
CA LEU A 66 5.32 4.45 4.88
C LEU A 66 4.22 4.90 5.85
N ASP A 67 4.30 4.51 7.12
CA ASP A 67 3.33 4.88 8.14
C ASP A 67 3.40 6.38 8.49
N GLU A 68 4.60 6.97 8.55
CA GLU A 68 4.77 8.42 8.72
C GLU A 68 4.15 9.22 7.56
N VAL A 69 4.34 8.76 6.32
CA VAL A 69 3.78 9.40 5.12
C VAL A 69 2.26 9.24 5.06
N LEU A 70 1.72 8.08 5.47
CA LEU A 70 0.27 7.84 5.48
C LEU A 70 -0.44 8.58 6.62
N ALA A 71 0.26 8.90 7.71
CA ALA A 71 -0.26 9.67 8.84
C ALA A 71 -0.26 11.20 8.60
N SER A 72 0.42 11.70 7.57
CA SER A 72 0.40 13.11 7.13
C SER A 72 -0.77 13.45 6.21
#